data_AF-A0A1G0DW53-F1
#
_entry.id   AF-A0A1G0DW53-F1
#
_cell.length_a   1.000
_cell.length_b   1.000
_cell.length_c   1.000
_cell.angle_alpha   90.00
_cell.angle_beta   90.00
_cell.angle_gamma   90.00
#
_symmetry.space_group_name_H-M   'P 1'
#
loop_
_entity.id
_entity.type
_entity.pdbx_description
1 polymer ?
#
loop_
_entity_poly.entity_id
_entity_poly.type
_entity_poly.pdbx_seq_one_letter_code
_entity_poly.pdbx_strand_id
1 'polypeptide(L)'
;MAYLQQHAQVPIDRARYTDLSAPNGKLFEAICSQCHVLPDPRQHTANEWPGVVGRMTQNMKTMGKPLPDQATLETVIEFLQIHAK
;
A
#
# COMPACT_ATOMS: atom_id res chain seq x y z
N MET A 1 -19.73 -16.75 -6.16
CA MET A 1 -18.91 -15.52 -6.08
C MET A 1 -18.52 -15.12 -4.64
N ALA A 2 -18.55 -16.01 -3.65
CA ALA A 2 -18.24 -15.65 -2.26
C ALA A 2 -16.73 -15.40 -1.99
N TYR A 3 -15.84 -16.08 -2.73
CA TYR A 3 -14.39 -15.99 -2.50
C TYR A 3 -13.83 -14.57 -2.69
N LEU A 4 -14.18 -13.91 -3.80
CA LEU A 4 -13.71 -12.53 -4.06
C LEU A 4 -14.26 -11.54 -3.06
N GLN A 5 -15.47 -11.74 -2.53
CA GLN A 5 -16.04 -10.87 -1.51
C GLN A 5 -15.25 -10.93 -0.19
N GLN A 6 -14.58 -12.05 0.10
CA GLN A 6 -13.84 -12.26 1.35
C GLN A 6 -12.34 -11.99 1.21
N HIS A 7 -11.78 -12.16 0.02
CA HIS A 7 -10.32 -12.16 -0.19
C HIS A 7 -9.81 -11.16 -1.22
N ALA A 8 -10.70 -10.39 -1.86
CA ALA A 8 -10.25 -9.31 -2.73
C ALA A 8 -9.60 -8.18 -1.92
N GLN A 9 -8.75 -7.41 -2.60
CA GLN A 9 -8.21 -6.19 -2.06
C GLN A 9 -9.34 -5.18 -1.80
N VAL A 10 -9.35 -4.63 -0.59
CA VAL A 10 -10.25 -3.56 -0.19
C VAL A 10 -9.67 -2.22 -0.66
N PRO A 11 -10.42 -1.43 -1.44
CA PRO A 11 -9.99 -0.09 -1.84
C PRO A 11 -10.06 0.86 -0.65
N ILE A 12 -9.11 1.80 -0.59
CA ILE A 12 -9.10 2.85 0.45
C ILE A 12 -10.33 3.76 0.36
N ASP A 13 -10.91 4.11 1.51
CA ASP A 13 -11.86 5.21 1.65
C ASP A 13 -11.10 6.52 1.89
N ARG A 14 -10.84 7.28 0.82
CA ARG A 14 -10.01 8.49 0.84
C ARG A 14 -10.50 9.54 1.84
N ALA A 15 -11.79 9.57 2.18
CA ALA A 15 -12.33 10.51 3.15
C ALA A 15 -11.86 10.24 4.59
N ARG A 16 -11.37 9.02 4.88
CA ARG A 16 -10.85 8.64 6.20
C ARG A 16 -9.40 9.00 6.44
N TYR A 17 -8.65 9.33 5.37
CA TYR A 17 -7.20 9.57 5.42
C TYR A 17 -6.90 11.01 5.01
N THR A 18 -7.08 11.95 5.96
CA THR A 18 -6.87 13.39 5.70
C THR A 18 -5.41 13.72 5.37
N ASP A 19 -4.47 12.93 5.90
CA ASP A 19 -3.04 13.00 5.65
C ASP A 19 -2.60 12.33 4.35
N LEU A 20 -3.52 11.76 3.56
CA LEU A 20 -3.23 11.27 2.21
C LEU A 20 -2.70 12.40 1.30
N SER A 21 -3.09 13.65 1.59
CA SER A 21 -2.63 14.84 0.87
C SER A 21 -1.23 15.33 1.29
N ALA A 22 -0.71 14.84 2.42
CA ALA A 22 0.64 15.14 2.90
C ALA A 22 1.71 14.40 2.07
N PRO A 23 3.00 14.79 2.14
CA PRO A 23 4.06 14.17 1.34
C PRO A 23 4.11 12.64 1.43
N ASN A 24 4.03 12.07 2.64
CA ASN A 24 4.08 10.62 2.85
C ASN A 24 2.85 9.92 2.25
N GLY A 25 1.66 10.52 2.40
CA GLY A 25 0.43 10.01 1.80
C GLY A 25 0.45 10.05 0.27
N LYS A 26 0.97 11.12 -0.33
CA LYS A 26 1.17 11.22 -1.78
C LYS A 26 2.15 10.20 -2.30
N LEU A 27 3.22 9.91 -1.55
CA LEU A 27 4.20 8.90 -1.93
C LEU A 27 3.59 7.49 -1.85
N PHE A 28 2.86 7.19 -0.79
CA PHE A 28 2.05 5.98 -0.69
C PHE A 28 1.10 5.83 -1.88
N GLU A 29 0.33 6.87 -2.21
CA GLU A 29 -0.57 6.85 -3.35
C GLU A 29 0.16 6.59 -4.67
N ALA A 30 1.23 7.33 -4.94
CA ALA A 30 2.00 7.21 -6.17
C ALA A 30 2.61 5.81 -6.35
N ILE A 31 3.08 5.19 -5.27
CA ILE A 31 3.71 3.88 -5.33
C ILE A 31 2.66 2.75 -5.42
N CYS A 32 1.61 2.79 -4.58
CA CYS A 32 0.71 1.65 -4.41
C CYS A 32 -0.46 1.61 -5.41
N SER A 33 -0.69 2.68 -6.18
CA SER A 33 -1.73 2.74 -7.22
C SER A 33 -1.22 2.46 -8.65
N GLN A 34 0.06 2.08 -8.81
CA GLN A 34 0.68 1.87 -10.14
C GLN A 34 0.09 0.71 -10.94
N CYS A 35 -0.51 -0.28 -10.26
CA CYS A 35 -0.92 -1.54 -10.89
C CYS A 35 -2.40 -1.90 -10.63
N HIS A 36 -2.96 -1.47 -9.51
CA HIS A 36 -4.34 -1.77 -9.10
C HIS A 36 -4.86 -0.63 -8.21
N VAL A 37 -6.08 -0.77 -7.70
CA VAL A 37 -6.67 0.21 -6.79
C VAL A 37 -5.81 0.40 -5.53
N LEU A 38 -5.80 1.61 -4.98
CA LEU A 38 -5.04 1.94 -3.78
C LEU A 38 -5.58 1.13 -2.59
N PRO A 39 -4.74 0.33 -1.88
CA PRO A 39 -5.22 -0.53 -0.81
C PRO A 39 -5.62 0.27 0.42
N ASP A 40 -6.67 -0.17 1.11
CA ASP A 40 -6.97 0.29 2.47
C ASP A 40 -5.87 -0.20 3.45
N PRO A 41 -5.16 0.71 4.16
CA PRO A 41 -4.14 0.37 5.17
C PRO A 41 -4.66 -0.52 6.32
N ARG A 42 -5.97 -0.60 6.55
CA ARG A 42 -6.57 -1.45 7.59
C ARG A 42 -6.71 -2.92 7.19
N GLN A 43 -6.32 -3.32 5.99
CA GLN A 43 -6.36 -4.75 5.60
C GLN A 43 -5.38 -5.59 6.41
N HIS A 44 -4.25 -5.01 6.79
CA HIS A 44 -3.18 -5.68 7.51
C HIS A 44 -2.84 -4.93 8.80
N THR A 45 -2.19 -5.64 9.73
CA THR A 45 -1.61 -5.07 10.95
C THR A 45 -0.29 -4.37 10.62
N ALA A 46 0.17 -3.48 11.50
CA ALA A 46 1.44 -2.76 11.33
C ALA A 46 2.65 -3.71 11.12
N ASN A 47 2.66 -4.86 11.79
CA ASN A 47 3.75 -5.84 11.66
C ASN A 47 3.71 -6.63 10.34
N GLU A 48 2.54 -6.73 9.70
CA GLU A 48 2.38 -7.44 8.43
C GLU A 48 2.78 -6.57 7.22
N TRP A 49 2.63 -5.26 7.32
CA TRP A 49 2.84 -4.32 6.21
C TRP A 49 4.24 -4.38 5.57
N PRO A 50 5.36 -4.47 6.31
CA PRO A 50 6.68 -4.66 5.71
C PRO A 50 6.74 -5.90 4.80
N GLY A 51 6.12 -7.00 5.22
CA GLY A 51 6.04 -8.22 4.42
C GLY A 51 5.17 -8.06 3.16
N VAL A 52 4.07 -7.31 3.23
CA VAL A 52 3.21 -7.00 2.08
C VAL A 52 3.96 -6.15 1.05
N VAL A 53 4.61 -5.07 1.50
CA VAL A 53 5.40 -4.18 0.64
C VAL A 53 6.54 -4.95 -0.02
N GLY A 54 7.26 -5.80 0.73
CA GLY A 54 8.31 -6.65 0.17
C GLY A 54 7.83 -7.57 -0.96
N ARG A 55 6.63 -8.17 -0.82
CA ARG A 55 6.02 -8.96 -1.90
C ARG A 55 5.65 -8.11 -3.11
N MET A 56 5.12 -6.90 -2.89
CA MET A 56 4.77 -6.00 -3.99
C MET A 56 6.01 -5.50 -4.74
N THR A 57 7.09 -5.17 -4.04
CA THR A 57 8.37 -4.80 -4.67
C THR A 57 8.93 -5.94 -5.52
N GLN A 58 8.82 -7.20 -5.05
CA GLN A 58 9.21 -8.37 -5.86
C GLN A 58 8.31 -8.53 -7.09
N ASN A 59 7.00 -8.29 -6.98
CA ASN A 59 6.09 -8.31 -8.12
C ASN A 59 6.41 -7.19 -9.14
N MET A 60 6.69 -5.97 -8.64
CA MET A 60 7.11 -4.84 -9.47
C MET A 60 8.36 -5.19 -10.27
N LYS A 61 9.34 -5.82 -9.62
CA LYS A 61 10.56 -6.31 -10.28
C LYS A 61 10.25 -7.31 -11.40
N THR A 62 9.42 -8.31 -11.12
CA THR A 62 9.00 -9.32 -12.12
C THR A 62 8.25 -8.69 -13.29
N MET A 63 7.49 -7.62 -13.05
CA MET A 63 6.75 -6.88 -14.07
C MET A 63 7.60 -5.83 -14.83
N GLY A 64 8.87 -5.66 -14.47
CA GLY A 64 9.74 -4.61 -15.06
C GLY A 64 9.31 -3.19 -14.70
N LYS A 65 8.59 -2.99 -13.58
CA LYS A 65 8.22 -1.66 -13.08
C LYS A 65 9.42 -0.99 -12.40
N PRO A 66 9.51 0.35 -12.44
CA PRO A 66 10.50 1.08 -11.65
C PRO A 66 10.40 0.71 -10.17
N LEU A 67 11.52 0.34 -9.57
CA LEU A 67 11.57 0.02 -8.14
C LEU A 67 11.79 1.31 -7.34
N PRO A 68 11.00 1.57 -6.29
CA PRO A 68 11.29 2.66 -5.37
C PRO A 68 12.61 2.41 -4.64
N ASP A 69 13.30 3.47 -4.26
CA ASP A 69 14.49 3.36 -3.40
C ASP A 69 14.11 3.01 -1.96
N GLN A 70 15.11 2.71 -1.15
CA GLN A 70 14.90 2.25 0.23
C GLN A 70 14.16 3.29 1.08
N ALA A 71 14.52 4.57 0.97
CA ALA A 71 13.88 5.65 1.72
C ALA A 71 12.39 5.82 1.36
N THR A 72 12.07 5.66 0.07
CA THR A 72 10.69 5.64 -0.41
C THR A 72 9.92 4.46 0.17
N LEU A 73 10.51 3.26 0.16
CA LEU A 73 9.86 2.07 0.72
C LEU A 73 9.59 2.23 2.22
N GLU A 74 10.55 2.78 2.98
CA GLU A 74 10.38 3.05 4.41
C GLU A 74 9.23 4.03 4.68
N THR A 75 9.15 5.11 3.90
CA THR A 75 8.06 6.10 4.03
C THR A 75 6.68 5.49 3.72
N VAL A 76 6.60 4.64 2.69
CA VAL A 76 5.36 3.92 2.35
C VAL A 76 4.97 2.95 3.46
N ILE A 77 5.94 2.20 4.00
CA ILE A 77 5.71 1.28 5.12
C ILE A 77 5.24 2.05 6.35
N GLU A 78 5.86 3.18 6.69
CA GLU A 78 5.47 4.02 7.83
C GLU A 78 4.01 4.49 7.70
N PHE A 79 3.62 5.01 6.53
CA PHE A 79 2.24 5.42 6.27
C PHE A 79 1.26 4.26 6.48
N LEU A 80 1.57 3.09 5.91
CA LEU A 80 0.74 1.88 6.07
C LEU A 80 0.65 1.41 7.53
N GLN A 81 1.73 1.53 8.30
CA GLN A 81 1.79 1.14 9.70
C GLN A 81 1.00 2.07 10.61
N ILE A 82 1.09 3.40 10.39
CA ILE A 82 0.32 4.40 11.14
C ILE A 82 -1.19 4.15 11.00
N HIS A 83 -1.62 3.69 9.83
CA HIS A 83 -3.03 3.56 9.44
C HIS A 83 -3.56 2.11 9.51
N ALA A 84 -2.79 1.19 10.06
CA ALA A 84 -3.15 -0.22 10.19
C ALA A 84 -4.38 -0.46 11.08
N LYS A 85 -4.97 -1.65 11.00
CA LYS A 85 -6.09 -2.06 11.87
C LYS A 85 -5.68 -2.37 13.30
#